data_AF-A0A3D3YTE1-F1
#
_entry.id   AF-A0A3D3YTE1-F1
#
_cell.length_a   1.000
_cell.length_b   1.000
_cell.length_c   1.000
_cell.angle_alpha   90.00
_cell.angle_beta   90.00
_cell.angle_gamma   90.00
#
_symmetry.space_group_name_H-M   'P 1'
#
loop_
_entity.id
_entity.type
_entity.pdbx_description
1 polymer ?
#
loop_
_entity_poly.entity_id
_entity_poly.type
_entity_poly.pdbx_seq_one_letter_code
_entity_poly.pdbx_strand_id
1 'polypeptide(L)'
;MDVLLPAGRAVPAVEQGLLPAVRTVAAAAVRPGPAVTLGVRSVQPGRRGRVRDEVHVLRPALGGERRSGVRRLPRRAARRVRAGHGHPRRRAARRGGDVGVGPATTRTGREARTSRSRRHRGGGDVSRRPNARAEALPVEDDAPTDLPTAGTPGRRRGPHLRLTPREPDELRGGLWYCLKVFLALRVGLSLLGVAALGLLPHFPLQVNPLPGLGDVPGPVPVPGWPAAAVTPGWHNLVTAFERFDALWFLRIASHGYARADGSAAFYPLYPLATRAASFILGGHPLAGALVVSNAAFLGALMMLFVLARAEIGDERARRTVLYLALFPTSFFFLAPYSEALFLLLVLVCLWGARRRRWWMAAAAGALAAATRNFGALLILPLAVEAVQQHRRDDAPLLAPLLWSAGPASGTGAYFLYWRLKAHDLLYPVHQQANWERHLADPLVTLWRGTRYAFGYPGSYAIGYHSLDWLVVAPVLVLGVYGLWKLRPLYSAYLWASVLAPLAYVFDGRPLMSMPRFAAVLFPVPWALALWTGRSRGRREAVVALSSGMLVLLFVLFANWLYVF
;
A
#
# COMPACT_ATOMS: atom_id res chain seq x y z
N MET A 1 16.48 9.25 -55.92
CA MET A 1 17.81 9.43 -55.31
C MET A 1 17.75 8.82 -53.93
N ASP A 2 18.34 7.65 -53.81
CA ASP A 2 18.37 6.86 -52.59
C ASP A 2 19.51 7.33 -51.69
N VAL A 3 19.29 7.30 -50.38
CA VAL A 3 20.37 7.50 -49.39
C VAL A 3 20.60 6.15 -48.71
N LEU A 4 21.70 5.51 -49.07
CA LEU A 4 22.12 4.22 -48.55
C LEU A 4 22.50 4.34 -47.07
N LEU A 5 22.00 3.44 -46.23
CA LEU A 5 22.52 3.24 -44.87
C LEU A 5 23.70 2.25 -44.92
N PRO A 6 24.81 2.51 -44.21
CA PRO A 6 25.99 1.66 -44.26
C PRO A 6 25.79 0.32 -43.53
N ALA A 7 26.45 -0.72 -44.03
CA ALA A 7 26.33 -2.07 -43.49
C ALA A 7 27.27 -2.32 -42.29
N GLY A 8 26.79 -3.12 -41.32
CA GLY A 8 27.63 -4.06 -40.57
C GLY A 8 28.65 -3.51 -39.57
N ARG A 9 28.19 -3.23 -38.34
CA ARG A 9 28.96 -3.59 -37.14
C ARG A 9 28.14 -4.56 -36.30
N ALA A 10 28.71 -5.73 -36.02
CA ALA A 10 28.04 -6.76 -35.24
C ALA A 10 28.07 -6.42 -33.74
N VAL A 11 26.90 -6.45 -33.10
CA VAL A 11 26.78 -6.43 -31.64
C VAL A 11 26.98 -7.87 -31.13
N PRO A 12 27.70 -8.11 -30.02
CA PRO A 12 27.89 -9.46 -29.48
C PRO A 12 26.57 -10.19 -29.19
N ALA A 13 26.54 -11.50 -29.42
CA ALA A 13 25.32 -12.31 -29.49
C ALA A 13 24.53 -12.50 -28.16
N VAL A 14 24.90 -11.80 -27.09
CA VAL A 14 24.21 -11.83 -25.79
C VAL A 14 22.97 -10.92 -25.78
N GLU A 15 22.92 -9.88 -26.63
CA GLU A 15 21.82 -8.89 -26.64
C GLU A 15 20.69 -9.19 -27.64
N GLN A 16 20.69 -10.35 -28.33
CA GLN A 16 19.70 -10.69 -29.37
C GLN A 16 18.73 -11.83 -28.95
N GLY A 17 18.46 -11.97 -27.65
CA GLY A 17 17.72 -13.07 -27.03
C GLY A 17 16.22 -13.23 -27.35
N LEU A 18 15.72 -12.70 -28.48
CA LEU A 18 14.27 -12.70 -28.81
C LEU A 18 13.89 -13.07 -30.26
N LEU A 19 14.85 -13.37 -31.15
CA LEU A 19 14.57 -13.71 -32.56
C LEU A 19 14.83 -15.16 -33.05
N PRO A 20 15.47 -16.09 -32.31
CA PRO A 20 15.47 -17.50 -32.71
C PRO A 20 14.08 -18.16 -32.67
N ALA A 21 13.30 -17.87 -31.61
CA ALA A 21 12.06 -18.58 -31.30
C ALA A 21 10.91 -18.35 -32.31
N VAL A 22 10.96 -17.27 -33.11
CA VAL A 22 9.89 -16.93 -34.06
C VAL A 22 10.02 -17.69 -35.39
N ARG A 23 11.22 -18.17 -35.75
CA ARG A 23 11.43 -18.89 -37.04
C ARG A 23 11.23 -20.40 -36.97
N THR A 24 11.38 -21.04 -35.81
CA THR A 24 11.13 -22.49 -35.66
C THR A 24 9.64 -22.84 -35.54
N VAL A 25 8.81 -21.94 -35.01
CA VAL A 25 7.37 -22.19 -34.80
C VAL A 25 6.57 -22.23 -36.11
N ALA A 26 7.07 -21.63 -37.20
CA ALA A 26 6.42 -21.68 -38.51
C ALA A 26 6.55 -23.04 -39.24
N ALA A 27 7.46 -23.92 -38.81
CA ALA A 27 7.80 -25.16 -39.52
C ALA A 27 7.07 -26.42 -39.01
N ALA A 28 6.42 -26.37 -37.84
CA ALA A 28 5.89 -27.55 -37.14
C ALA A 28 4.36 -27.76 -37.28
N ALA A 29 3.67 -26.94 -38.09
CA ALA A 29 2.20 -26.85 -38.13
C ALA A 29 1.55 -27.23 -39.47
N VAL A 30 2.22 -28.05 -40.30
CA VAL A 30 1.63 -28.62 -41.54
C VAL A 30 1.89 -30.12 -41.60
N ARG A 31 0.83 -30.93 -41.56
CA ARG A 31 0.86 -32.29 -42.14
C ARG A 31 0.50 -32.16 -43.63
N PRO A 32 1.24 -32.79 -44.55
CA PRO A 32 0.90 -32.75 -45.97
C PRO A 32 -0.40 -33.55 -46.22
N GLY A 33 -1.49 -32.85 -46.51
CA GLY A 33 -2.64 -33.44 -47.20
C GLY A 33 -2.33 -33.63 -48.70
N PRO A 34 -3.11 -34.45 -49.43
CA PRO A 34 -2.93 -34.61 -50.87
C PRO A 34 -3.14 -33.27 -51.60
N ALA A 35 -2.35 -33.05 -52.65
CA ALA A 35 -2.28 -31.75 -53.33
C ALA A 35 -3.60 -31.39 -54.04
N VAL A 36 -4.29 -30.37 -53.54
CA VAL A 36 -5.45 -29.75 -54.21
C VAL A 36 -4.96 -28.57 -55.04
N THR A 37 -5.01 -28.70 -56.37
CA THR A 37 -4.64 -27.63 -57.31
C THR A 37 -5.69 -26.51 -57.30
N LEU A 38 -5.39 -25.43 -56.58
CA LEU A 38 -6.21 -24.21 -56.55
C LEU A 38 -5.97 -23.38 -57.83
N GLY A 39 -6.91 -23.45 -58.78
CA GLY A 39 -6.90 -22.62 -59.98
C GLY A 39 -7.31 -21.18 -59.68
N VAL A 40 -6.39 -20.22 -59.88
CA VAL A 40 -6.69 -18.78 -59.81
C VAL A 40 -7.30 -18.31 -61.13
N ARG A 41 -8.36 -17.51 -61.06
CA ARG A 41 -8.84 -16.67 -62.18
C ARG A 41 -8.94 -15.22 -61.72
N SER A 42 -8.52 -14.30 -62.58
CA SER A 42 -8.75 -12.87 -62.40
C SER A 42 -10.20 -12.51 -62.73
N VAL A 43 -10.72 -11.48 -62.06
CA VAL A 43 -12.03 -10.87 -62.33
C VAL A 43 -11.79 -9.40 -62.68
N GLN A 44 -12.31 -8.93 -63.82
CA GLN A 44 -12.06 -7.56 -64.26
C GLN A 44 -12.76 -6.52 -63.36
N PRO A 45 -12.12 -5.39 -63.02
CA PRO A 45 -12.69 -4.37 -62.16
C PRO A 45 -13.67 -3.44 -62.91
N GLY A 46 -14.84 -3.21 -62.29
CA GLY A 46 -15.79 -2.19 -62.76
C GLY A 46 -15.25 -0.77 -62.54
N ARG A 47 -15.27 0.09 -63.57
CA ARG A 47 -14.73 1.46 -63.49
C ARG A 47 -15.60 2.41 -62.66
N ARG A 48 -15.06 2.96 -61.57
CA ARG A 48 -15.32 4.34 -61.08
C ARG A 48 -14.22 4.80 -60.11
N GLY A 49 -13.59 5.95 -60.39
CA GLY A 49 -12.90 6.78 -59.39
C GLY A 49 -11.63 6.25 -58.68
N ARG A 50 -10.49 6.23 -59.39
CA ARG A 50 -9.10 6.28 -58.86
C ARG A 50 -8.81 5.62 -57.49
N VAL A 51 -8.78 4.29 -57.45
CA VAL A 51 -7.60 3.44 -57.15
C VAL A 51 -7.90 2.05 -57.75
N ARG A 52 -6.89 1.20 -57.97
CA ARG A 52 -7.08 -0.19 -58.44
C ARG A 52 -6.64 -1.17 -57.35
N ASP A 53 -7.58 -1.98 -56.86
CA ASP A 53 -7.29 -3.22 -56.14
C ASP A 53 -7.82 -4.40 -56.98
N GLU A 54 -6.99 -5.41 -57.24
CA GLU A 54 -7.45 -6.67 -57.85
C GLU A 54 -7.92 -7.64 -56.75
N VAL A 55 -9.18 -8.04 -56.80
CA VAL A 55 -9.78 -8.94 -55.80
C VAL A 55 -9.66 -10.39 -56.25
N HIS A 56 -8.58 -11.06 -55.86
CA HIS A 56 -8.42 -12.50 -56.06
C HIS A 56 -9.29 -13.28 -55.08
N VAL A 57 -10.35 -13.93 -55.58
CA VAL A 57 -11.25 -14.76 -54.76
C VAL A 57 -10.83 -16.22 -54.84
N LEU A 58 -10.23 -16.74 -53.76
CA LEU A 58 -10.01 -18.18 -53.59
C LEU A 58 -11.33 -18.86 -53.20
N ARG A 59 -11.68 -19.94 -53.92
CA ARG A 59 -12.70 -20.92 -53.50
C ARG A 59 -12.11 -22.33 -53.52
N PRO A 60 -12.41 -23.18 -52.53
CA PRO A 60 -12.09 -24.59 -52.62
C PRO A 60 -12.92 -25.24 -53.73
N ALA A 61 -12.27 -26.02 -54.59
CA ALA A 61 -12.94 -26.85 -55.59
C ALA A 61 -13.57 -28.07 -54.90
N LEU A 62 -14.80 -27.93 -54.42
CA LEU A 62 -15.59 -29.05 -53.94
C LEU A 62 -16.01 -29.93 -55.13
N GLY A 63 -15.21 -30.97 -55.40
CA GLY A 63 -15.62 -32.09 -56.24
C GLY A 63 -16.91 -32.68 -55.68
N GLY A 64 -17.99 -32.63 -56.48
CA GLY A 64 -19.30 -33.07 -56.03
C GLY A 64 -19.53 -34.54 -56.32
N GLU A 65 -20.10 -35.26 -55.35
CA GLU A 65 -20.82 -36.50 -55.64
C GLU A 65 -22.19 -36.54 -54.95
N ARG A 66 -23.05 -37.45 -55.39
CA ARG A 66 -24.51 -37.38 -55.19
C ARG A 66 -25.00 -38.35 -54.10
N ARG A 67 -26.25 -38.08 -53.66
CA ARG A 67 -27.20 -38.92 -52.89
C ARG A 67 -27.16 -38.74 -51.37
N SER A 68 -28.26 -38.85 -50.62
CA SER A 68 -29.70 -38.60 -50.88
C SER A 68 -30.44 -38.86 -49.55
N GLY A 69 -31.27 -37.94 -49.03
CA GLY A 69 -31.93 -38.20 -47.75
C GLY A 69 -32.82 -37.07 -47.22
N VAL A 70 -34.03 -36.95 -47.75
CA VAL A 70 -35.04 -36.00 -47.23
C VAL A 70 -35.90 -36.69 -46.18
N ARG A 71 -35.92 -36.17 -44.94
CA ARG A 71 -37.11 -36.28 -44.04
C ARG A 71 -37.15 -35.17 -42.99
N ARG A 72 -38.30 -35.07 -42.29
CA ARG A 72 -38.80 -33.85 -41.64
C ARG A 72 -38.57 -33.81 -40.10
N LEU A 73 -38.45 -32.58 -39.60
CA LEU A 73 -39.08 -31.96 -38.40
C LEU A 73 -40.14 -32.77 -37.59
N PRO A 74 -40.49 -32.40 -36.32
CA PRO A 74 -40.07 -31.22 -35.52
C PRO A 74 -39.72 -31.48 -34.02
N ARG A 75 -39.45 -30.39 -33.26
CA ARG A 75 -39.32 -30.35 -31.79
C ARG A 75 -40.62 -30.71 -31.02
N ARG A 76 -40.44 -31.29 -29.83
CA ARG A 76 -41.31 -31.27 -28.63
C ARG A 76 -40.43 -30.82 -27.43
N ALA A 77 -40.87 -30.34 -26.27
CA ALA A 77 -42.09 -29.64 -25.78
C ALA A 77 -41.68 -29.03 -24.38
N ALA A 78 -42.46 -28.25 -23.60
CA ALA A 78 -43.91 -28.02 -23.57
C ALA A 78 -44.30 -26.69 -22.85
N ARG A 79 -45.52 -26.20 -23.17
CA ARG A 79 -46.55 -25.54 -22.31
C ARG A 79 -46.16 -24.28 -21.48
N ARG A 80 -46.81 -23.10 -21.68
CA ARG A 80 -48.22 -22.66 -21.37
C ARG A 80 -48.44 -22.38 -19.86
N VAL A 81 -49.16 -21.34 -19.43
CA VAL A 81 -50.54 -20.92 -19.81
C VAL A 81 -50.76 -19.38 -19.91
N ARG A 82 -51.90 -19.01 -20.55
CA ARG A 82 -52.64 -17.71 -20.71
C ARG A 82 -52.67 -16.74 -19.50
N ALA A 83 -53.22 -15.51 -19.58
CA ALA A 83 -53.41 -14.45 -20.62
C ALA A 83 -54.35 -13.35 -20.05
N GLY A 84 -54.30 -12.10 -20.55
CA GLY A 84 -55.23 -11.01 -20.16
C GLY A 84 -55.25 -9.82 -21.13
N HIS A 85 -56.40 -9.13 -21.24
CA HIS A 85 -56.65 -7.96 -22.12
C HIS A 85 -56.14 -6.64 -21.51
N GLY A 86 -56.00 -5.50 -22.22
CA GLY A 86 -56.04 -5.29 -23.67
C GLY A 86 -56.34 -3.84 -24.13
N HIS A 87 -55.50 -3.32 -25.05
CA HIS A 87 -55.85 -2.31 -26.09
C HIS A 87 -55.99 -0.80 -25.66
N PRO A 88 -56.08 0.20 -26.60
CA PRO A 88 -54.88 1.02 -26.87
C PRO A 88 -55.05 2.53 -27.27
N ARG A 89 -53.93 3.14 -27.71
CA ARG A 89 -53.78 4.29 -28.66
C ARG A 89 -54.16 5.72 -28.21
N ARG A 90 -53.20 6.64 -28.40
CA ARG A 90 -53.18 7.58 -29.56
C ARG A 90 -51.79 8.15 -29.89
N ARG A 91 -51.60 8.50 -31.17
CA ARG A 91 -50.54 9.34 -31.79
C ARG A 91 -51.07 10.79 -31.88
N ALA A 92 -50.36 11.89 -32.17
CA ALA A 92 -48.94 12.34 -32.16
C ALA A 92 -49.01 13.90 -32.47
N ALA A 93 -48.09 14.70 -33.08
CA ALA A 93 -46.78 14.54 -33.74
C ALA A 93 -46.10 15.92 -33.98
N ARG A 94 -44.76 15.97 -34.14
CA ARG A 94 -43.96 17.01 -34.88
C ARG A 94 -43.85 18.40 -34.21
N ARG A 95 -42.83 19.26 -34.47
CA ARG A 95 -41.82 19.36 -35.57
C ARG A 95 -40.58 20.20 -35.13
N GLY A 96 -39.41 19.99 -35.76
CA GLY A 96 -38.32 20.98 -36.05
C GLY A 96 -37.44 21.48 -34.88
N GLY A 97 -36.14 21.82 -35.00
CA GLY A 97 -35.25 22.09 -36.17
C GLY A 97 -35.15 23.60 -36.46
N ASP A 98 -33.99 24.28 -36.55
CA ASP A 98 -32.57 23.82 -36.61
C ASP A 98 -31.54 24.92 -36.15
N VAL A 99 -30.26 24.53 -36.06
CA VAL A 99 -28.96 25.28 -36.08
C VAL A 99 -28.90 26.83 -35.97
N GLY A 100 -27.99 27.38 -35.15
CA GLY A 100 -27.56 28.80 -35.18
C GLY A 100 -26.26 29.13 -34.41
N VAL A 101 -25.45 30.08 -34.91
CA VAL A 101 -24.09 30.46 -34.43
C VAL A 101 -24.13 31.69 -33.47
N GLY A 102 -23.11 31.89 -32.61
CA GLY A 102 -22.92 33.11 -31.78
C GLY A 102 -22.24 34.28 -32.53
N PRO A 103 -21.55 35.26 -31.87
CA PRO A 103 -21.22 35.41 -30.43
C PRO A 103 -21.54 36.82 -29.85
N ALA A 104 -20.95 37.17 -28.68
CA ALA A 104 -20.80 38.54 -28.11
C ALA A 104 -22.11 39.24 -27.61
N THR A 105 -22.15 40.25 -26.71
CA THR A 105 -21.18 40.87 -25.77
C THR A 105 -21.91 41.63 -24.64
N THR A 106 -21.19 42.03 -23.56
CA THR A 106 -21.53 43.12 -22.58
C THR A 106 -22.75 42.93 -21.63
N ARG A 107 -22.70 43.25 -20.31
CA ARG A 107 -22.64 44.57 -19.60
C ARG A 107 -23.95 45.35 -19.82
N THR A 108 -24.69 45.88 -18.83
CA THR A 108 -24.36 46.63 -17.58
C THR A 108 -25.51 46.64 -16.54
N GLY A 109 -25.27 47.19 -15.33
CA GLY A 109 -26.31 47.81 -14.47
C GLY A 109 -27.05 46.86 -13.52
N ARG A 110 -27.02 46.95 -12.18
CA ARG A 110 -26.65 48.00 -11.21
C ARG A 110 -27.54 49.26 -11.23
N GLU A 111 -28.58 49.27 -10.41
CA GLU A 111 -28.90 50.43 -9.55
C GLU A 111 -29.71 50.04 -8.31
N ALA A 112 -29.76 50.94 -7.31
CA ALA A 112 -30.44 50.70 -6.03
C ALA A 112 -30.81 52.03 -5.35
N ARG A 113 -32.04 52.13 -4.80
CA ARG A 113 -32.51 53.20 -3.87
C ARG A 113 -33.88 52.79 -3.27
N THR A 114 -34.04 52.74 -1.94
CA THR A 114 -34.71 53.75 -1.05
C THR A 114 -36.20 54.04 -1.38
N SER A 115 -37.16 54.14 -0.44
CA SER A 115 -37.12 53.97 1.04
C SER A 115 -38.53 54.11 1.70
N ARG A 116 -38.59 53.90 3.04
CA ARG A 116 -39.49 54.53 4.06
C ARG A 116 -40.96 54.07 4.24
N SER A 117 -41.20 53.53 5.45
CA SER A 117 -42.35 53.81 6.36
C SER A 117 -43.71 53.11 6.07
N ARG A 118 -44.70 53.01 7.00
CA ARG A 118 -44.90 53.63 8.35
C ARG A 118 -45.97 52.89 9.21
N ARG A 119 -45.71 52.62 10.52
CA ARG A 119 -46.70 52.48 11.66
C ARG A 119 -47.72 51.30 11.60
N HIS A 120 -48.50 50.90 12.65
CA HIS A 120 -48.73 51.37 14.05
C HIS A 120 -49.35 50.29 15.01
N ARG A 121 -49.36 50.56 16.34
CA ARG A 121 -50.13 49.91 17.48
C ARG A 121 -49.78 48.43 17.84
N GLY A 122 -49.84 47.90 19.08
CA GLY A 122 -49.99 48.45 20.47
C GLY A 122 -51.34 48.12 21.17
N GLY A 123 -51.46 47.66 22.45
CA GLY A 123 -50.48 47.22 23.49
C GLY A 123 -51.07 47.13 24.93
N GLY A 124 -50.44 46.38 25.88
CA GLY A 124 -50.78 46.22 27.33
C GLY A 124 -51.62 44.97 27.73
N ASP A 125 -51.88 44.58 29.01
CA ASP A 125 -51.17 44.71 30.32
C ASP A 125 -51.86 43.84 31.46
N VAL A 126 -51.22 43.69 32.64
CA VAL A 126 -51.74 43.36 34.02
C VAL A 126 -52.18 41.93 34.49
N SER A 127 -51.43 41.38 35.47
CA SER A 127 -51.83 40.44 36.59
C SER A 127 -52.13 38.94 36.30
N ARG A 128 -52.06 37.97 37.24
CA ARG A 128 -52.16 37.96 38.74
C ARG A 128 -51.20 37.00 39.47
N ARG A 129 -51.00 37.24 40.78
CA ARG A 129 -50.51 36.32 41.84
C ARG A 129 -51.69 35.95 42.78
N PRO A 130 -51.66 34.82 43.51
CA PRO A 130 -51.00 34.69 44.83
C PRO A 130 -50.07 33.43 44.86
N ASN A 131 -49.51 32.93 45.98
CA ASN A 131 -49.65 33.26 47.42
C ASN A 131 -48.27 33.28 48.14
N ALA A 132 -48.21 32.98 49.45
CA ALA A 132 -47.07 33.25 50.35
C ALA A 132 -46.99 32.31 51.58
N ARG A 133 -46.06 32.62 52.50
CA ARG A 133 -45.66 31.99 53.80
C ARG A 133 -44.49 30.99 53.74
N ALA A 134 -43.55 30.95 54.70
CA ALA A 134 -43.10 31.93 55.72
C ALA A 134 -41.77 31.43 56.37
N GLU A 135 -41.09 32.30 57.15
CA GLU A 135 -39.99 31.98 58.11
C GLU A 135 -38.64 31.47 57.53
N ALA A 136 -37.45 31.81 58.05
CA ALA A 136 -36.98 32.93 58.88
C ALA A 136 -35.43 33.10 58.70
N LEU A 137 -34.85 34.26 59.06
CA LEU A 137 -33.40 34.58 59.01
C LEU A 137 -32.88 35.05 60.40
N PRO A 138 -31.57 34.97 60.68
CA PRO A 138 -30.61 36.09 60.46
C PRO A 138 -29.52 35.75 59.40
N VAL A 139 -28.89 36.65 58.62
CA VAL A 139 -28.00 37.82 58.94
C VAL A 139 -26.71 37.31 59.64
N GLU A 140 -25.47 37.58 59.20
CA GLU A 140 -24.86 38.79 58.59
C GLU A 140 -24.08 38.57 57.25
N ASP A 141 -23.97 39.65 56.47
CA ASP A 141 -22.91 40.17 55.57
C ASP A 141 -21.74 39.24 55.12
N ASP A 142 -21.30 39.25 53.85
CA ASP A 142 -20.68 40.44 53.22
C ASP A 142 -20.68 40.37 51.66
N ALA A 143 -20.45 41.51 50.99
CA ALA A 143 -20.35 41.60 49.52
C ALA A 143 -19.31 42.66 49.07
N PRO A 144 -18.66 42.46 47.91
CA PRO A 144 -19.18 43.21 46.76
C PRO A 144 -19.19 42.47 45.42
N THR A 145 -20.10 42.93 44.57
CA THR A 145 -20.24 42.63 43.14
C THR A 145 -18.99 43.03 42.33
N ASP A 146 -18.68 42.30 41.26
CA ASP A 146 -18.03 42.94 40.10
C ASP A 146 -18.43 42.30 38.75
N LEU A 147 -18.34 43.08 37.67
CA LEU A 147 -18.89 42.75 36.35
C LEU A 147 -17.81 42.27 35.35
N PRO A 148 -18.07 41.24 34.52
CA PRO A 148 -17.10 40.77 33.53
C PRO A 148 -16.97 41.73 32.35
N THR A 149 -15.90 42.55 32.37
CA THR A 149 -15.53 43.42 31.26
C THR A 149 -14.98 42.63 30.05
N ALA A 150 -15.20 43.15 28.84
CA ALA A 150 -14.84 42.45 27.60
C ALA A 150 -13.33 42.55 27.29
N GLY A 151 -12.62 41.42 27.43
CA GLY A 151 -11.19 41.29 27.12
C GLY A 151 -10.89 40.56 25.80
N THR A 152 -9.80 40.97 25.15
CA THR A 152 -9.26 40.50 23.85
C THR A 152 -9.21 38.98 23.64
N PRO A 153 -9.29 38.50 22.37
CA PRO A 153 -9.34 37.06 22.07
C PRO A 153 -8.00 36.36 22.36
N GLY A 154 -7.93 35.69 23.51
CA GLY A 154 -6.75 34.94 23.94
C GLY A 154 -6.30 33.89 22.92
N ARG A 155 -5.01 33.92 22.56
CA ARG A 155 -4.35 32.90 21.71
C ARG A 155 -4.72 31.50 22.22
N ARG A 156 -5.34 30.67 21.36
CA ARG A 156 -5.63 29.26 21.68
C ARG A 156 -4.32 28.51 21.95
N ARG A 157 -3.94 28.40 23.23
CA ARG A 157 -2.84 27.54 23.69
C ARG A 157 -3.13 26.12 23.21
N GLY A 158 -2.32 25.63 22.28
CA GLY A 158 -2.34 24.21 21.92
C GLY A 158 -2.01 23.37 23.16
N PRO A 159 -2.53 22.14 23.29
CA PRO A 159 -2.26 21.32 24.46
C PRO A 159 -0.76 21.01 24.56
N HIS A 160 -0.07 21.70 25.47
CA HIS A 160 1.20 21.22 26.00
C HIS A 160 0.96 19.81 26.53
N LEU A 161 1.91 18.91 26.32
CA LEU A 161 1.79 17.52 26.75
C LEU A 161 2.06 17.35 28.26
N ARG A 162 1.41 18.21 29.07
CA ARG A 162 1.11 17.90 30.46
C ARG A 162 0.27 16.63 30.43
N LEU A 163 0.87 15.54 30.90
CA LEU A 163 0.06 14.44 31.40
C LEU A 163 -0.77 15.03 32.54
N THR A 164 -2.09 15.12 32.36
CA THR A 164 -2.94 15.04 33.56
C THR A 164 -2.62 13.69 34.22
N PRO A 165 -2.55 13.61 35.55
CA PRO A 165 -2.28 12.36 36.25
C PRO A 165 -3.49 11.42 36.12
N ARG A 166 -3.66 10.83 34.93
CA ARG A 166 -4.45 9.63 34.68
C ARG A 166 -3.61 8.43 35.10
N GLU A 167 -4.26 7.50 35.77
CA GLU A 167 -3.63 6.54 36.66
C GLU A 167 -2.60 5.64 35.95
N PRO A 168 -1.56 5.17 36.66
CA PRO A 168 -0.60 4.20 36.13
C PRO A 168 -1.26 2.95 35.54
N ASP A 169 -2.41 2.55 36.07
CA ASP A 169 -3.14 1.35 35.64
C ASP A 169 -3.81 1.48 34.27
N GLU A 170 -4.20 2.68 33.82
CA GLU A 170 -4.60 2.90 32.41
C GLU A 170 -3.44 2.53 31.46
N LEU A 171 -2.22 2.98 31.78
CA LEU A 171 -1.02 2.71 30.98
C LEU A 171 -0.66 1.21 31.04
N ARG A 172 -0.64 0.62 32.23
CA ARG A 172 -0.36 -0.81 32.46
C ARG A 172 -1.35 -1.69 31.70
N GLY A 173 -2.64 -1.40 31.79
CA GLY A 173 -3.71 -2.10 31.07
C GLY A 173 -3.63 -1.91 29.55
N GLY A 174 -3.02 -0.82 29.07
CA GLY A 174 -2.70 -0.60 27.66
C GLY A 174 -1.50 -1.40 27.15
N LEU A 175 -0.41 -1.46 27.93
CA LEU A 175 0.76 -2.28 27.60
C LEU A 175 0.43 -3.78 27.64
N TRP A 176 -0.37 -4.21 28.62
CA TRP A 176 -0.89 -5.59 28.70
C TRP A 176 -1.79 -5.95 27.51
N TYR A 177 -2.59 -5.00 27.01
CA TYR A 177 -3.34 -5.16 25.77
C TYR A 177 -2.42 -5.35 24.55
N CYS A 178 -1.32 -4.58 24.46
CA CYS A 178 -0.33 -4.74 23.38
C CYS A 178 0.29 -6.13 23.39
N LEU A 179 0.65 -6.66 24.57
CA LEU A 179 1.17 -8.02 24.71
C LEU A 179 0.14 -9.09 24.31
N LYS A 180 -1.14 -8.93 24.71
CA LYS A 180 -2.22 -9.86 24.29
C LYS A 180 -2.39 -9.88 22.77
N VAL A 181 -2.37 -8.72 22.11
CA VAL A 181 -2.46 -8.63 20.64
C VAL A 181 -1.24 -9.27 19.97
N PHE A 182 -0.03 -9.02 20.49
CA PHE A 182 1.20 -9.67 20.01
C PHE A 182 1.12 -11.21 20.11
N LEU A 183 0.78 -11.73 21.30
CA LEU A 183 0.71 -13.18 21.54
C LEU A 183 -0.37 -13.84 20.69
N ALA A 184 -1.55 -13.24 20.57
CA ALA A 184 -2.64 -13.75 19.73
C ALA A 184 -2.22 -13.82 18.25
N LEU A 185 -1.56 -12.77 17.73
CA LEU A 185 -1.06 -12.75 16.36
C LEU A 185 0.05 -13.80 16.15
N ARG A 186 1.03 -13.87 17.05
CA ARG A 186 2.18 -14.79 16.93
C ARG A 186 1.75 -16.25 17.03
N VAL A 187 0.91 -16.61 17.99
CA VAL A 187 0.38 -17.98 18.12
C VAL A 187 -0.54 -18.30 16.94
N GLY A 188 -1.48 -17.42 16.60
CA GLY A 188 -2.42 -17.62 15.51
C GLY A 188 -1.74 -17.85 14.16
N LEU A 189 -0.76 -17.03 13.79
CA LEU A 189 0.00 -17.20 12.56
C LEU A 189 0.95 -18.40 12.60
N SER A 190 1.48 -18.79 13.76
CA SER A 190 2.29 -20.02 13.87
C SER A 190 1.45 -21.27 13.64
N LEU A 191 0.25 -21.35 14.25
CA LEU A 191 -0.70 -22.43 14.03
C LEU A 191 -1.22 -22.44 12.58
N LEU A 192 -1.50 -21.27 12.01
CA LEU A 192 -1.85 -21.14 10.60
C LEU A 192 -0.70 -21.60 9.68
N GLY A 193 0.56 -21.42 10.06
CA GLY A 193 1.72 -21.92 9.32
C GLY A 193 1.76 -23.44 9.25
N VAL A 194 1.51 -24.12 10.38
CA VAL A 194 1.38 -25.59 10.44
C VAL A 194 0.17 -26.07 9.63
N ALA A 195 -0.98 -25.40 9.72
CA ALA A 195 -2.17 -25.76 8.95
C ALA A 195 -1.97 -25.55 7.43
N ALA A 196 -1.44 -24.40 7.02
CA ALA A 196 -1.21 -24.04 5.63
C ALA A 196 -0.19 -24.95 4.93
N LEU A 197 0.81 -25.43 5.67
CA LEU A 197 1.85 -26.32 5.14
C LEU A 197 1.64 -27.79 5.51
N GLY A 198 0.51 -28.14 6.14
CA GLY A 198 0.11 -29.52 6.46
C GLY A 198 -1.20 -29.98 5.81
N LEU A 199 -2.10 -29.06 5.47
CA LEU A 199 -3.44 -29.37 4.94
C LEU A 199 -3.70 -28.90 3.52
N LEU A 200 -2.95 -27.89 3.04
CA LEU A 200 -3.08 -27.40 1.67
C LEU A 200 -2.06 -28.11 0.76
N PRO A 201 -2.42 -28.43 -0.50
CA PRO A 201 -1.44 -28.92 -1.46
C PRO A 201 -0.36 -27.85 -1.62
N HIS A 202 0.89 -28.24 -1.40
CA HIS A 202 2.03 -27.39 -1.70
C HIS A 202 2.01 -27.13 -3.21
N PHE A 203 2.32 -25.90 -3.63
CA PHE A 203 2.44 -25.56 -5.04
C PHE A 203 3.84 -26.04 -5.50
N PRO A 204 3.99 -27.25 -6.07
CA PRO A 204 5.29 -27.96 -6.03
C PRO A 204 6.29 -27.37 -7.03
N LEU A 205 5.73 -26.94 -8.16
CA LEU A 205 6.28 -26.08 -9.18
C LEU A 205 5.15 -25.11 -9.52
N GLN A 206 5.45 -23.83 -9.74
CA GLN A 206 4.47 -22.91 -10.33
C GLN A 206 4.45 -23.13 -11.86
N VAL A 207 4.02 -24.33 -12.26
CA VAL A 207 3.86 -24.73 -13.67
C VAL A 207 2.97 -23.69 -14.34
N ASN A 208 3.49 -23.02 -15.35
CA ASN A 208 2.76 -21.92 -15.96
C ASN A 208 1.57 -22.48 -16.77
N PRO A 209 0.30 -22.18 -16.42
CA PRO A 209 -0.85 -22.75 -17.14
C PRO A 209 -1.04 -22.14 -18.54
N LEU A 210 -0.21 -21.18 -18.92
CA LEU A 210 -0.17 -20.52 -20.22
C LEU A 210 1.05 -21.01 -21.01
N PRO A 211 0.87 -21.79 -22.10
CA PRO A 211 1.99 -22.27 -22.91
C PRO A 211 2.83 -21.11 -23.46
N GLY A 212 4.14 -21.17 -23.26
CA GLY A 212 5.10 -20.19 -23.78
C GLY A 212 5.52 -19.08 -22.80
N LEU A 213 4.91 -19.00 -21.60
CA LEU A 213 5.53 -18.33 -20.46
C LEU A 213 6.29 -19.39 -19.63
N GLY A 214 7.49 -19.06 -19.17
CA GLY A 214 8.30 -19.97 -18.36
C GLY A 214 7.68 -20.27 -17.00
N ASP A 215 8.07 -21.37 -16.38
CA ASP A 215 7.67 -21.72 -15.01
C ASP A 215 8.08 -20.60 -14.04
N VAL A 216 7.16 -20.21 -13.15
CA VAL A 216 7.50 -19.21 -12.12
C VAL A 216 8.38 -19.92 -11.08
N PRO A 217 9.51 -19.33 -10.63
CA PRO A 217 10.46 -20.06 -9.80
C PRO A 217 9.83 -20.60 -8.51
N GLY A 218 10.30 -21.78 -8.10
CA GLY A 218 10.06 -22.35 -6.78
C GLY A 218 10.86 -21.61 -5.68
N PRO A 219 11.08 -22.24 -4.51
CA PRO A 219 11.84 -21.65 -3.41
C PRO A 219 13.24 -21.16 -3.85
N VAL A 220 13.43 -19.84 -3.95
CA VAL A 220 14.68 -19.24 -4.45
C VAL A 220 15.72 -19.16 -3.32
N PRO A 221 16.87 -19.86 -3.42
CA PRO A 221 17.95 -19.76 -2.44
C PRO A 221 18.77 -18.47 -2.62
N VAL A 222 19.68 -18.18 -1.68
CA VAL A 222 20.65 -17.07 -1.80
C VAL A 222 22.08 -17.59 -1.66
N PRO A 223 23.12 -16.84 -2.11
CA PRO A 223 24.51 -17.34 -2.11
C PRO A 223 25.00 -17.73 -0.70
N GLY A 224 25.10 -19.03 -0.45
CA GLY A 224 25.49 -19.61 0.84
C GLY A 224 24.35 -19.81 1.85
N TRP A 225 23.08 -19.80 1.43
CA TRP A 225 21.95 -20.17 2.28
C TRP A 225 20.81 -20.80 1.45
N PRO A 226 20.48 -22.08 1.65
CA PRO A 226 19.44 -22.77 0.87
C PRO A 226 18.04 -22.24 1.23
N ALA A 227 17.09 -22.39 0.30
CA ALA A 227 15.69 -22.14 0.59
C ALA A 227 15.08 -23.33 1.35
N ALA A 228 14.37 -23.04 2.44
CA ALA A 228 13.71 -24.07 3.24
C ALA A 228 12.63 -24.81 2.43
N ALA A 229 12.77 -26.13 2.32
CA ALA A 229 11.83 -27.00 1.62
C ALA A 229 10.43 -26.94 2.27
N VAL A 230 9.38 -26.95 1.43
CA VAL A 230 8.00 -27.02 1.91
C VAL A 230 7.68 -28.46 2.29
N THR A 231 7.61 -28.75 3.59
CA THR A 231 7.23 -30.07 4.11
C THR A 231 6.26 -29.94 5.28
N PRO A 232 5.33 -30.88 5.48
CA PRO A 232 4.41 -30.87 6.63
C PRO A 232 5.10 -31.01 7.98
N GLY A 233 4.44 -30.49 9.03
CA GLY A 233 4.78 -30.80 10.43
C GLY A 233 5.04 -29.59 11.32
N TRP A 234 5.26 -29.87 12.61
CA TRP A 234 5.34 -28.88 13.69
C TRP A 234 6.48 -27.86 13.57
N HIS A 235 7.54 -28.17 12.82
CA HIS A 235 8.63 -27.23 12.55
C HIS A 235 8.15 -25.92 11.91
N ASN A 236 7.01 -25.96 11.19
CA ASN A 236 6.36 -24.79 10.58
C ASN A 236 5.77 -23.77 11.58
N LEU A 237 5.73 -24.07 12.89
CA LEU A 237 5.58 -23.03 13.92
C LEU A 237 6.68 -21.96 13.84
N VAL A 238 7.83 -22.31 13.28
CA VAL A 238 9.05 -21.50 13.16
C VAL A 238 9.40 -21.26 11.68
N THR A 239 9.55 -22.33 10.89
CA THR A 239 10.09 -22.27 9.52
C THR A 239 9.13 -21.70 8.48
N ALA A 240 7.83 -21.62 8.74
CA ALA A 240 6.87 -20.96 7.83
C ALA A 240 7.15 -19.45 7.66
N PHE A 241 7.95 -18.87 8.56
CA PHE A 241 8.37 -17.47 8.53
C PHE A 241 9.69 -17.24 7.77
N GLU A 242 10.46 -18.29 7.47
CA GLU A 242 11.74 -18.20 6.76
C GLU A 242 11.52 -18.25 5.24
N ARG A 243 11.22 -17.09 4.64
CA ARG A 243 10.93 -16.95 3.20
C ARG A 243 11.61 -15.71 2.62
N PHE A 244 11.96 -15.76 1.34
CA PHE A 244 12.53 -14.66 0.54
C PHE A 244 13.66 -13.89 1.27
N ASP A 245 13.53 -12.58 1.52
CA ASP A 245 14.52 -11.75 2.23
C ASP A 245 15.00 -12.30 3.58
N ALA A 246 14.21 -13.16 4.25
CA ALA A 246 14.68 -13.85 5.44
C ALA A 246 16.03 -14.55 5.19
N LEU A 247 16.18 -15.23 4.05
CA LEU A 247 17.42 -15.92 3.71
C LEU A 247 18.59 -14.94 3.59
N TRP A 248 18.38 -13.76 2.98
CA TRP A 248 19.40 -12.72 2.88
C TRP A 248 19.84 -12.21 4.25
N PHE A 249 18.90 -11.90 5.15
CA PHE A 249 19.25 -11.43 6.49
C PHE A 249 19.96 -12.50 7.33
N LEU A 250 19.52 -13.76 7.26
CA LEU A 250 20.14 -14.90 7.95
C LEU A 250 21.54 -15.21 7.41
N ARG A 251 21.69 -15.19 6.08
CA ARG A 251 22.97 -15.34 5.39
C ARG A 251 23.96 -14.24 5.82
N ILE A 252 23.54 -12.97 5.84
CA ILE A 252 24.42 -11.85 6.20
C ILE A 252 24.73 -11.86 7.71
N ALA A 253 23.80 -12.29 8.57
CA ALA A 253 24.09 -12.47 9.99
C ALA A 253 25.14 -13.57 10.25
N SER A 254 25.17 -14.61 9.39
CA SER A 254 26.06 -15.77 9.54
C SER A 254 27.43 -15.54 8.88
N HIS A 255 27.44 -15.11 7.63
CA HIS A 255 28.64 -15.00 6.78
C HIS A 255 29.11 -13.56 6.56
N GLY A 256 28.32 -12.57 6.97
CA GLY A 256 28.56 -11.16 6.66
C GLY A 256 28.24 -10.79 5.21
N TYR A 257 28.79 -9.64 4.80
CA TYR A 257 28.73 -9.11 3.44
C TYR A 257 29.93 -9.60 2.61
N ALA A 258 29.76 -9.88 1.32
CA ALA A 258 30.85 -10.01 0.35
C ALA A 258 30.64 -9.05 -0.84
N ARG A 259 31.59 -9.02 -1.79
CA ARG A 259 31.43 -8.26 -3.04
C ARG A 259 30.67 -9.10 -4.06
N ALA A 260 29.91 -8.44 -4.94
CA ALA A 260 29.18 -9.01 -6.08
C ALA A 260 28.15 -10.12 -5.76
N ASP A 261 27.74 -10.24 -4.50
CA ASP A 261 26.92 -11.34 -3.99
C ASP A 261 25.46 -10.98 -3.70
N GLY A 262 25.00 -9.78 -4.09
CA GLY A 262 23.66 -9.25 -3.78
C GLY A 262 23.47 -8.72 -2.34
N SER A 263 24.41 -8.97 -1.42
CA SER A 263 24.25 -8.64 -0.01
C SER A 263 24.22 -7.13 0.29
N ALA A 264 24.86 -6.29 -0.55
CA ALA A 264 24.99 -4.87 -0.27
C ALA A 264 23.65 -4.11 -0.29
N ALA A 265 22.61 -4.69 -0.93
CA ALA A 265 21.25 -4.16 -0.91
C ALA A 265 20.62 -4.12 0.50
N PHE A 266 21.08 -4.98 1.42
CA PHE A 266 20.50 -5.13 2.76
C PHE A 266 21.27 -4.31 3.79
N TYR A 267 20.57 -3.42 4.51
CA TYR A 267 21.17 -2.48 5.45
C TYR A 267 21.53 -3.14 6.81
N PRO A 268 22.59 -2.66 7.50
CA PRO A 268 23.37 -3.50 8.43
C PRO A 268 22.79 -3.73 9.82
N LEU A 269 21.96 -2.83 10.36
CA LEU A 269 21.58 -2.91 11.78
C LEU A 269 20.77 -4.18 12.11
N TYR A 270 19.88 -4.62 11.21
CA TYR A 270 19.09 -5.83 11.43
C TYR A 270 19.91 -7.14 11.37
N PRO A 271 20.74 -7.41 10.34
CA PRO A 271 21.60 -8.60 10.35
C PRO A 271 22.69 -8.55 11.42
N LEU A 272 23.19 -7.36 11.83
CA LEU A 272 24.10 -7.25 12.97
C LEU A 272 23.42 -7.58 14.31
N ALA A 273 22.21 -7.05 14.55
CA ALA A 273 21.40 -7.42 15.71
C ALA A 273 21.07 -8.93 15.71
N THR A 274 20.73 -9.49 14.54
CA THR A 274 20.52 -10.93 14.35
C THR A 274 21.76 -11.74 14.67
N ARG A 275 22.95 -11.30 14.24
CA ARG A 275 24.24 -11.96 14.57
C ARG A 275 24.53 -11.95 16.07
N ALA A 276 24.30 -10.82 16.74
CA ALA A 276 24.47 -10.70 18.19
C ALA A 276 23.50 -11.60 18.97
N ALA A 277 22.21 -11.62 18.59
CA ALA A 277 21.22 -12.52 19.18
C ALA A 277 21.51 -14.00 18.89
N SER A 278 21.97 -14.33 17.67
CA SER A 278 22.40 -15.68 17.27
C SER A 278 23.54 -16.18 18.16
N PHE A 279 24.57 -15.35 18.40
CA PHE A 279 25.70 -15.69 19.27
C PHE A 279 25.26 -16.01 20.71
N ILE A 280 24.36 -15.20 21.28
CA ILE A 280 23.78 -15.44 22.62
C ILE A 280 22.97 -16.74 22.65
N LEU A 281 22.31 -17.10 21.55
CA LEU A 281 21.49 -18.30 21.40
C LEU A 281 22.28 -19.49 20.81
N GLY A 282 23.56 -19.64 21.17
CA GLY A 282 24.38 -20.81 20.81
C GLY A 282 24.78 -20.90 19.33
N GLY A 283 24.65 -19.81 18.57
CA GLY A 283 24.98 -19.76 17.14
C GLY A 283 23.82 -20.11 16.20
N HIS A 284 22.56 -19.91 16.61
CA HIS A 284 21.37 -20.19 15.79
C HIS A 284 20.79 -18.91 15.13
N PRO A 285 21.03 -18.65 13.82
CA PRO A 285 20.66 -17.39 13.18
C PRO A 285 19.15 -17.17 13.10
N LEU A 286 18.37 -18.24 12.81
CA LEU A 286 16.91 -18.16 12.72
C LEU A 286 16.28 -17.81 14.08
N ALA A 287 16.78 -18.41 15.17
CA ALA A 287 16.33 -18.08 16.52
C ALA A 287 16.68 -16.63 16.89
N GLY A 288 17.91 -16.19 16.58
CA GLY A 288 18.33 -14.79 16.78
C GLY A 288 17.47 -13.79 16.01
N ALA A 289 17.20 -14.05 14.73
CA ALA A 289 16.38 -13.19 13.88
C ALA A 289 14.94 -13.09 14.37
N LEU A 290 14.34 -14.22 14.74
CA LEU A 290 12.98 -14.26 15.28
C LEU A 290 12.90 -13.51 16.62
N VAL A 291 13.87 -13.68 17.53
CA VAL A 291 13.92 -12.91 18.79
C VAL A 291 14.01 -11.40 18.51
N VAL A 292 14.90 -10.97 17.61
CA VAL A 292 15.04 -9.55 17.24
C VAL A 292 13.74 -8.99 16.67
N SER A 293 13.12 -9.66 15.69
CA SER A 293 11.85 -9.20 15.09
C SER A 293 10.71 -9.16 16.09
N ASN A 294 10.52 -10.23 16.87
CA ASN A 294 9.38 -10.37 17.77
C ASN A 294 9.47 -9.40 18.97
N ALA A 295 10.67 -9.23 19.54
CA ALA A 295 10.91 -8.23 20.59
C ALA A 295 10.74 -6.80 20.04
N ALA A 296 11.27 -6.51 18.84
CA ALA A 296 11.10 -5.21 18.21
C ALA A 296 9.62 -4.91 17.88
N PHE A 297 8.85 -5.89 17.42
CA PHE A 297 7.43 -5.72 17.12
C PHE A 297 6.59 -5.51 18.39
N LEU A 298 6.83 -6.27 19.47
CA LEU A 298 6.20 -6.02 20.75
C LEU A 298 6.50 -4.60 21.26
N GLY A 299 7.77 -4.17 21.16
CA GLY A 299 8.17 -2.79 21.45
C GLY A 299 7.48 -1.77 20.56
N ALA A 300 7.34 -2.04 19.25
CA ALA A 300 6.66 -1.17 18.30
C ALA A 300 5.17 -1.01 18.64
N LEU A 301 4.46 -2.09 19.00
CA LEU A 301 3.07 -2.03 19.44
C LEU A 301 2.91 -1.18 20.72
N MET A 302 3.81 -1.36 21.70
CA MET A 302 3.83 -0.56 22.94
C MET A 302 4.14 0.93 22.67
N MET A 303 5.13 1.22 21.82
CA MET A 303 5.52 2.59 21.49
C MET A 303 4.44 3.31 20.66
N LEU A 304 3.80 2.58 19.73
CA LEU A 304 2.63 3.05 18.97
C LEU A 304 1.44 3.35 19.88
N PHE A 305 1.17 2.48 20.85
CA PHE A 305 0.13 2.72 21.86
C PHE A 305 0.42 3.99 22.68
N VAL A 306 1.64 4.14 23.19
CA VAL A 306 2.04 5.32 23.98
C VAL A 306 1.95 6.61 23.15
N LEU A 307 2.39 6.58 21.89
CA LEU A 307 2.33 7.73 20.98
C LEU A 307 0.89 8.09 20.59
N ALA A 308 0.05 7.09 20.29
CA ALA A 308 -1.35 7.29 19.93
C ALA A 308 -2.22 7.70 21.13
N ARG A 309 -2.05 7.09 22.32
CA ARG A 309 -2.82 7.45 23.54
C ARG A 309 -2.63 8.93 23.89
N ALA A 310 -1.41 9.45 23.72
CA ALA A 310 -1.06 10.83 24.00
C ALA A 310 -1.61 11.88 23.00
N GLU A 311 -2.08 11.46 21.81
CA GLU A 311 -2.52 12.35 20.73
C GLU A 311 -3.98 12.13 20.30
N ILE A 312 -4.56 10.93 20.48
CA ILE A 312 -5.94 10.56 20.10
C ILE A 312 -6.74 9.79 21.16
N GLY A 313 -6.17 9.52 22.34
CA GLY A 313 -6.84 8.86 23.46
C GLY A 313 -6.80 7.32 23.43
N ASP A 314 -6.98 6.72 24.61
CA ASP A 314 -6.76 5.29 24.88
C ASP A 314 -7.55 4.33 23.97
N GLU A 315 -8.87 4.52 23.89
CA GLU A 315 -9.80 3.68 23.11
C GLU A 315 -9.41 3.60 21.62
N ARG A 316 -8.86 4.69 21.06
CA ARG A 316 -8.40 4.75 19.67
C ARG A 316 -6.95 4.28 19.51
N ALA A 317 -6.11 4.46 20.53
CA ALA A 317 -4.76 3.88 20.57
C ALA A 317 -4.81 2.35 20.54
N ARG A 318 -5.70 1.71 21.31
CA ARG A 318 -5.92 0.25 21.24
C ARG A 318 -6.35 -0.21 19.84
N ARG A 319 -7.24 0.54 19.17
CA ARG A 319 -7.60 0.25 17.76
C ARG A 319 -6.44 0.43 16.78
N THR A 320 -5.60 1.43 16.99
CA THR A 320 -4.41 1.67 16.17
C THR A 320 -3.42 0.49 16.27
N VAL A 321 -3.21 -0.04 17.48
CA VAL A 321 -2.45 -1.28 17.73
C VAL A 321 -3.07 -2.48 17.03
N LEU A 322 -4.40 -2.69 17.20
CA LEU A 322 -5.11 -3.80 16.58
C LEU A 322 -5.06 -3.76 15.04
N TYR A 323 -5.26 -2.60 14.44
CA TYR A 323 -5.26 -2.44 12.98
C TYR A 323 -3.85 -2.50 12.36
N LEU A 324 -2.78 -2.26 13.14
CA LEU A 324 -1.42 -2.60 12.72
C LEU A 324 -1.19 -4.11 12.78
N ALA A 325 -1.58 -4.76 13.88
CA ALA A 325 -1.42 -6.20 14.07
C ALA A 325 -2.24 -7.04 13.06
N LEU A 326 -3.42 -6.56 12.68
CA LEU A 326 -4.28 -7.17 11.65
C LEU A 326 -4.02 -6.61 10.24
N PHE A 327 -2.99 -5.78 10.03
CA PHE A 327 -2.68 -5.27 8.68
C PHE A 327 -2.37 -6.46 7.74
N PRO A 328 -2.80 -6.45 6.46
CA PRO A 328 -2.72 -7.63 5.57
C PRO A 328 -1.33 -8.28 5.45
N THR A 329 -0.26 -7.53 5.67
CA THR A 329 1.13 -8.00 5.60
C THR A 329 1.87 -7.97 6.95
N SER A 330 1.14 -7.92 8.08
CA SER A 330 1.72 -7.80 9.43
C SER A 330 2.63 -8.98 9.83
N PHE A 331 2.54 -10.12 9.15
CA PHE A 331 3.45 -11.26 9.37
C PHE A 331 4.93 -10.92 9.14
N PHE A 332 5.26 -9.91 8.31
CA PHE A 332 6.64 -9.41 8.19
C PHE A 332 7.21 -8.85 9.50
N PHE A 333 6.38 -8.49 10.47
CA PHE A 333 6.84 -8.10 11.80
C PHE A 333 7.25 -9.28 12.70
N LEU A 334 6.80 -10.49 12.37
CA LEU A 334 7.12 -11.72 13.11
C LEU A 334 8.20 -12.56 12.41
N ALA A 335 8.40 -12.34 11.12
CA ALA A 335 9.39 -13.02 10.29
C ALA A 335 10.82 -12.48 10.49
N PRO A 336 11.86 -13.16 9.97
CA PRO A 336 13.28 -12.71 9.97
C PRO A 336 13.54 -11.45 9.09
N TYR A 337 12.83 -10.35 9.35
CA TYR A 337 12.69 -9.18 8.48
C TYR A 337 12.92 -7.86 9.25
N SER A 338 13.56 -6.86 8.62
CA SER A 338 13.92 -5.61 9.30
C SER A 338 12.76 -4.66 9.61
N GLU A 339 11.57 -4.94 9.08
CA GLU A 339 10.31 -4.20 9.24
C GLU A 339 9.97 -3.85 10.70
N ALA A 340 10.09 -4.80 11.62
CA ALA A 340 9.75 -4.61 13.04
C ALA A 340 10.72 -3.65 13.75
N LEU A 341 12.02 -3.85 13.52
CA LEU A 341 13.08 -3.02 14.08
C LEU A 341 13.04 -1.60 13.50
N PHE A 342 12.80 -1.47 12.18
CA PHE A 342 12.58 -0.19 11.54
C PHE A 342 11.41 0.56 12.15
N LEU A 343 10.24 -0.09 12.29
CA LEU A 343 9.05 0.56 12.83
C LEU A 343 9.23 1.00 14.29
N LEU A 344 9.87 0.19 15.14
CA LEU A 344 10.20 0.58 16.51
C LEU A 344 11.08 1.84 16.54
N LEU A 345 12.14 1.87 15.74
CA LEU A 345 13.08 2.99 15.68
C LEU A 345 12.44 4.25 15.10
N VAL A 346 11.57 4.13 14.10
CA VAL A 346 10.70 5.22 13.60
C VAL A 346 9.83 5.78 14.72
N LEU A 347 9.13 4.94 15.48
CA LEU A 347 8.23 5.38 16.54
C LEU A 347 8.98 6.07 17.69
N VAL A 348 10.13 5.55 18.09
CA VAL A 348 11.02 6.18 19.10
C VAL A 348 11.58 7.51 18.58
N CYS A 349 11.99 7.57 17.32
CA CYS A 349 12.51 8.78 16.65
C CYS A 349 11.47 9.91 16.69
N LEU A 350 10.26 9.63 16.19
CA LEU A 350 9.16 10.60 16.12
C LEU A 350 8.67 10.99 17.54
N TRP A 351 8.61 10.05 18.48
CA TRP A 351 8.30 10.34 19.89
C TRP A 351 9.35 11.25 20.54
N GLY A 352 10.64 11.01 20.27
CA GLY A 352 11.75 11.85 20.75
C GLY A 352 11.59 13.30 20.29
N ALA A 353 11.33 13.52 18.99
CA ALA A 353 11.08 14.85 18.43
C ALA A 353 9.83 15.52 19.04
N ARG A 354 8.71 14.79 19.14
CA ARG A 354 7.47 15.25 19.81
C ARG A 354 7.68 15.60 21.30
N ARG A 355 8.68 15.00 21.95
CA ARG A 355 9.11 15.29 23.34
C ARG A 355 10.27 16.28 23.46
N ARG A 356 10.71 16.91 22.35
CA ARG A 356 11.90 17.80 22.27
C ARG A 356 13.24 17.16 22.64
N ARG A 357 13.29 15.83 22.76
CA ARG A 357 14.51 15.06 23.01
C ARG A 357 15.21 14.78 21.68
N TRP A 358 15.73 15.83 21.06
CA TRP A 358 16.25 15.82 19.70
C TRP A 358 17.45 14.87 19.49
N TRP A 359 18.28 14.65 20.52
CA TRP A 359 19.32 13.61 20.48
C TRP A 359 18.74 12.19 20.36
N MET A 360 17.62 11.88 21.03
CA MET A 360 16.93 10.59 20.88
C MET A 360 16.33 10.44 19.49
N ALA A 361 15.79 11.53 18.95
CA ALA A 361 15.25 11.58 17.59
C ALA A 361 16.34 11.29 16.54
N ALA A 362 17.49 11.96 16.66
CA ALA A 362 18.64 11.76 15.80
C ALA A 362 19.22 10.35 15.91
N ALA A 363 19.43 9.84 17.13
CA ALA A 363 19.99 8.50 17.36
C ALA A 363 19.06 7.37 16.84
N ALA A 364 17.77 7.41 17.19
CA ALA A 364 16.81 6.43 16.69
C ALA A 364 16.59 6.58 15.17
N GLY A 365 16.67 7.80 14.63
CA GLY A 365 16.63 8.07 13.19
C GLY A 365 17.84 7.50 12.44
N ALA A 366 19.05 7.66 12.97
CA ALA A 366 20.28 7.06 12.43
C ALA A 366 20.20 5.53 12.47
N LEU A 367 19.76 4.94 13.58
CA LEU A 367 19.54 3.50 13.68
C LEU A 367 18.46 3.02 12.68
N ALA A 368 17.36 3.75 12.51
CA ALA A 368 16.33 3.42 11.51
C ALA A 368 16.90 3.46 10.08
N ALA A 369 17.68 4.48 9.73
CA ALA A 369 18.41 4.56 8.46
C ALA A 369 19.40 3.40 8.28
N ALA A 370 20.04 2.94 9.36
CA ALA A 370 20.90 1.76 9.36
C ALA A 370 20.13 0.42 9.27
N THR A 371 18.79 0.38 9.37
CA THR A 371 17.98 -0.82 9.05
C THR A 371 17.51 -0.89 7.61
N ARG A 372 17.29 0.27 6.96
CA ARG A 372 16.71 0.42 5.61
C ARG A 372 17.03 1.79 5.02
N ASN A 373 17.24 1.85 3.71
CA ASN A 373 17.33 3.09 2.90
C ASN A 373 16.25 4.15 3.26
N PHE A 374 14.98 3.75 3.40
CA PHE A 374 13.86 4.66 3.71
C PHE A 374 13.98 5.34 5.08
N GLY A 375 14.83 4.86 6.00
CA GLY A 375 15.07 5.56 7.26
C GLY A 375 15.79 6.90 7.09
N ALA A 376 16.56 7.09 6.01
CA ALA A 376 17.11 8.41 5.66
C ALA A 376 16.02 9.46 5.43
N LEU A 377 14.83 9.05 4.98
CA LEU A 377 13.70 9.96 4.74
C LEU A 377 13.14 10.56 6.03
N LEU A 378 13.52 10.07 7.22
CA LEU A 378 13.12 10.64 8.52
C LEU A 378 13.61 12.08 8.73
N ILE A 379 14.57 12.57 7.95
CA ILE A 379 14.98 13.98 7.96
C ILE A 379 13.78 14.90 7.68
N LEU A 380 12.91 14.52 6.73
CA LEU A 380 11.74 15.30 6.32
C LEU A 380 10.71 15.49 7.45
N PRO A 381 10.18 14.43 8.11
CA PRO A 381 9.30 14.59 9.26
C PRO A 381 9.99 15.33 10.42
N LEU A 382 11.26 15.04 10.72
CA LEU A 382 11.97 15.72 11.82
C LEU A 382 12.10 17.23 11.57
N ALA A 383 12.49 17.67 10.37
CA ALA A 383 12.54 19.08 10.00
C ALA A 383 11.14 19.74 10.04
N VAL A 384 10.10 19.02 9.59
CA VAL A 384 8.70 19.47 9.64
C VAL A 384 8.19 19.66 11.07
N GLU A 385 8.65 18.89 12.06
CA GLU A 385 8.34 19.13 13.48
C GLU A 385 9.23 20.23 14.09
N ALA A 386 10.50 20.35 13.70
CA ALA A 386 11.37 21.44 14.14
C ALA A 386 10.80 22.82 13.78
N VAL A 387 10.45 23.03 12.50
CA VAL A 387 9.80 24.26 12.01
C VAL A 387 8.45 24.49 12.68
N GLN A 388 7.69 23.43 12.96
CA GLN A 388 6.40 23.51 13.67
C GLN A 388 6.52 23.81 15.17
N GLN A 389 7.64 23.49 15.81
CA GLN A 389 7.87 23.83 17.22
C GLN A 389 8.36 25.27 17.35
N HIS A 390 9.23 25.72 16.44
CA HIS A 390 9.59 27.13 16.30
C HIS A 390 8.35 28.01 16.06
N ARG A 391 7.52 27.69 15.03
CA ARG A 391 6.29 28.44 14.68
C ARG A 391 5.15 28.42 15.73
N ARG A 392 5.31 27.78 16.89
CA ARG A 392 4.27 27.68 17.94
C ARG A 392 4.72 28.25 19.28
N ASP A 393 5.98 28.02 19.63
CA ASP A 393 6.53 28.29 20.96
C ASP A 393 7.76 29.23 20.86
N ASP A 394 8.03 29.81 19.68
CA ASP A 394 9.21 30.63 19.32
C ASP A 394 10.58 29.97 19.64
N ALA A 395 10.57 28.64 19.78
CA ALA A 395 11.72 27.82 20.19
C ALA A 395 12.88 27.90 19.17
N PRO A 396 14.16 27.79 19.60
CA PRO A 396 15.32 27.90 18.72
C PRO A 396 15.32 26.82 17.63
N LEU A 397 15.40 27.24 16.36
CA LEU A 397 15.22 26.36 15.21
C LEU A 397 16.48 25.59 14.80
N LEU A 398 17.67 26.21 14.94
CA LEU A 398 18.92 25.68 14.39
C LEU A 398 19.30 24.30 14.96
N ALA A 399 19.34 24.15 16.28
CA ALA A 399 19.73 22.87 16.89
C ALA A 399 18.75 21.73 16.55
N PRO A 400 17.41 21.89 16.63
CA PRO A 400 16.45 20.93 16.07
C PRO A 400 16.66 20.57 14.59
N LEU A 401 17.01 21.53 13.73
CA LEU A 401 17.32 21.23 12.32
C LEU A 401 18.62 20.43 12.17
N LEU A 402 19.67 20.75 12.91
CA LEU A 402 20.92 19.96 12.91
C LEU A 402 20.67 18.52 13.38
N TRP A 403 19.90 18.34 14.46
CA TRP A 403 19.48 17.00 14.90
C TRP A 403 18.54 16.30 13.90
N SER A 404 17.76 17.05 13.11
CA SER A 404 16.91 16.48 12.06
C SER A 404 17.71 15.79 10.93
N ALA A 405 18.96 16.20 10.72
CA ALA A 405 19.89 15.53 9.80
C ALA A 405 20.46 14.21 10.35
N GLY A 406 20.20 13.88 11.63
CA GLY A 406 20.67 12.65 12.30
C GLY A 406 20.50 11.35 11.50
N PRO A 407 19.35 11.07 10.83
CA PRO A 407 19.20 9.88 9.99
C PRO A 407 20.23 9.73 8.86
N ALA A 408 20.79 10.84 8.35
CA ALA A 408 21.83 10.78 7.32
C ALA A 408 23.10 10.06 7.80
N SER A 409 23.44 10.12 9.09
CA SER A 409 24.64 9.46 9.62
C SER A 409 24.54 7.93 9.60
N GLY A 410 23.32 7.37 9.73
CA GLY A 410 23.08 5.93 9.65
C GLY A 410 23.36 5.36 8.25
N THR A 411 22.81 6.00 7.22
CA THR A 411 23.13 5.65 5.82
C THR A 411 24.58 5.97 5.48
N GLY A 412 25.10 7.12 5.92
CA GLY A 412 26.47 7.56 5.69
C GLY A 412 27.51 6.60 6.28
N ALA A 413 27.28 6.05 7.47
CA ALA A 413 28.14 5.02 8.06
C ALA A 413 28.17 3.72 7.25
N TYR A 414 27.02 3.30 6.69
CA TYR A 414 26.95 2.12 5.83
C TYR A 414 27.61 2.34 4.46
N PHE A 415 27.48 3.54 3.89
CA PHE A 415 28.17 3.91 2.65
C PHE A 415 29.69 4.03 2.89
N LEU A 416 30.12 4.59 4.02
CA LEU A 416 31.54 4.64 4.42
C LEU A 416 32.13 3.22 4.60
N TYR A 417 31.38 2.29 5.22
CA TYR A 417 31.77 0.87 5.28
C TYR A 417 32.07 0.30 3.89
N TRP A 418 31.25 0.61 2.88
CA TRP A 418 31.49 0.16 1.51
C TRP A 418 32.62 0.91 0.80
N ARG A 419 32.82 2.21 1.06
CA ARG A 419 34.00 2.95 0.58
C ARG A 419 35.31 2.37 1.15
N LEU A 420 35.29 1.85 2.37
CA LEU A 420 36.44 1.14 2.95
C LEU A 420 36.58 -0.30 2.41
N LYS A 421 35.47 -1.04 2.27
CA LYS A 421 35.46 -2.47 1.90
C LYS A 421 35.55 -2.77 0.40
N ALA A 422 35.07 -1.88 -0.46
CA ALA A 422 34.99 -2.05 -1.91
C ALA A 422 35.55 -0.86 -2.71
N HIS A 423 36.06 0.18 -2.03
CA HIS A 423 36.49 1.46 -2.63
C HIS A 423 35.37 2.25 -3.33
N ASP A 424 34.12 1.79 -3.26
CA ASP A 424 32.93 2.44 -3.80
C ASP A 424 32.00 2.88 -2.66
N LEU A 425 31.68 4.18 -2.61
CA LEU A 425 30.79 4.78 -1.62
C LEU A 425 29.31 4.46 -1.89
N LEU A 426 28.95 4.26 -3.15
CA LEU A 426 27.57 4.05 -3.60
C LEU A 426 27.29 2.57 -3.93
N TYR A 427 28.16 1.66 -3.49
CA TYR A 427 28.05 0.21 -3.74
C TYR A 427 26.66 -0.39 -3.40
N PRO A 428 25.97 0.00 -2.30
CA PRO A 428 24.59 -0.44 -2.03
C PRO A 428 23.56 0.02 -3.07
N VAL A 429 23.80 1.18 -3.70
CA VAL A 429 22.95 1.77 -4.75
C VAL A 429 23.23 1.09 -6.08
N HIS A 430 24.50 0.86 -6.43
CA HIS A 430 24.87 0.13 -7.64
C HIS A 430 24.32 -1.31 -7.62
N GLN A 431 24.33 -2.00 -6.48
CA GLN A 431 23.67 -3.31 -6.35
C GLN A 431 22.13 -3.28 -6.40
N GLN A 432 21.45 -2.12 -6.34
CA GLN A 432 20.00 -2.08 -6.62
C GLN A 432 19.67 -2.36 -8.09
N ALA A 433 20.61 -2.09 -9.02
CA ALA A 433 20.41 -2.38 -10.44
C ALA A 433 20.19 -3.88 -10.71
N ASN A 434 20.76 -4.76 -9.88
CA ASN A 434 20.57 -6.22 -9.94
C ASN A 434 19.13 -6.67 -9.62
N TRP A 435 18.24 -5.76 -9.19
CA TRP A 435 16.83 -6.04 -8.88
C TRP A 435 15.86 -5.50 -9.93
N GLU A 436 16.35 -5.13 -11.12
CA GLU A 436 15.56 -4.64 -12.26
C GLU A 436 14.67 -3.42 -11.95
N ARG A 437 15.06 -2.64 -10.92
CA ARG A 437 14.37 -1.44 -10.47
C ARG A 437 14.92 -0.19 -11.15
N HIS A 438 14.04 0.61 -11.74
CA HIS A 438 14.37 1.90 -12.36
C HIS A 438 13.52 3.05 -11.79
N LEU A 439 13.94 4.30 -12.01
CA LEU A 439 13.20 5.47 -11.57
C LEU A 439 12.00 5.77 -12.49
N ALA A 440 10.84 5.98 -11.91
CA ALA A 440 9.60 6.30 -12.62
C ALA A 440 8.76 7.36 -11.89
N ASP A 441 7.80 7.97 -12.58
CA ASP A 441 6.79 8.84 -11.96
C ASP A 441 5.80 8.00 -11.12
N PRO A 442 5.65 8.24 -9.80
CA PRO A 442 4.66 7.59 -8.94
C PRO A 442 3.24 7.54 -9.49
N LEU A 443 2.79 8.57 -10.23
CA LEU A 443 1.45 8.59 -10.83
C LEU A 443 1.34 7.60 -11.99
N VAL A 444 2.40 7.45 -12.80
CA VAL A 444 2.52 6.41 -13.83
C VAL A 444 2.58 5.03 -13.21
N THR A 445 3.31 4.86 -12.10
CA THR A 445 3.35 3.61 -11.31
C THR A 445 1.97 3.19 -10.83
N LEU A 446 1.21 4.12 -10.23
CA LEU A 446 -0.15 3.88 -9.76
C LEU A 446 -1.13 3.60 -10.91
N TRP A 447 -0.98 4.26 -12.04
CA TRP A 447 -1.78 4.02 -13.24
C TRP A 447 -1.50 2.64 -13.86
N ARG A 448 -0.22 2.29 -14.11
CA ARG A 448 0.17 0.96 -14.62
C ARG A 448 -0.26 -0.15 -13.65
N GLY A 449 -0.01 0.02 -12.35
CA GLY A 449 -0.43 -0.91 -11.31
C GLY A 449 -1.94 -1.14 -11.26
N THR A 450 -2.73 -0.07 -11.31
CA THR A 450 -4.20 -0.15 -11.38
C THR A 450 -4.65 -0.84 -12.68
N ARG A 451 -4.07 -0.48 -13.83
CA ARG A 451 -4.37 -1.11 -15.12
C ARG A 451 -4.09 -2.62 -15.11
N TYR A 452 -3.00 -3.07 -14.50
CA TYR A 452 -2.68 -4.51 -14.43
C TYR A 452 -3.57 -5.25 -13.41
N ALA A 453 -3.89 -4.64 -12.27
CA ALA A 453 -4.79 -5.22 -11.27
C ALA A 453 -6.19 -5.55 -11.82
N PHE A 454 -6.72 -4.72 -12.74
CA PHE A 454 -8.02 -4.95 -13.39
C PHE A 454 -7.93 -5.57 -14.79
N GLY A 455 -6.79 -5.46 -15.47
CA GLY A 455 -6.56 -6.04 -16.80
C GLY A 455 -6.11 -7.50 -16.79
N TYR A 456 -5.48 -7.96 -15.72
CA TYR A 456 -4.99 -9.34 -15.55
C TYR A 456 -5.46 -9.98 -14.22
N PRO A 457 -6.77 -9.96 -13.91
CA PRO A 457 -7.28 -10.52 -12.65
C PRO A 457 -7.07 -12.04 -12.62
N GLY A 458 -6.21 -12.50 -11.72
CA GLY A 458 -5.87 -13.93 -11.61
C GLY A 458 -4.82 -14.43 -12.60
N SER A 459 -4.05 -13.54 -13.24
CA SER A 459 -2.76 -13.93 -13.84
C SER A 459 -1.66 -13.88 -12.77
N TYR A 460 -0.76 -14.87 -12.79
CA TYR A 460 0.19 -15.11 -11.68
C TYR A 460 1.67 -15.14 -12.09
N ALA A 461 2.00 -14.96 -13.37
CA ALA A 461 3.36 -15.15 -13.90
C ALA A 461 4.46 -14.30 -13.19
N ILE A 462 4.07 -13.21 -12.50
CA ILE A 462 4.96 -12.38 -11.67
C ILE A 462 4.31 -12.04 -10.30
N GLY A 463 3.34 -12.86 -9.85
CA GLY A 463 2.58 -12.65 -8.61
C GLY A 463 1.27 -11.86 -8.77
N TYR A 464 0.72 -11.39 -7.65
CA TYR A 464 -0.71 -11.04 -7.53
C TYR A 464 -1.01 -9.53 -7.63
N HIS A 465 -1.07 -8.98 -8.85
CA HIS A 465 -1.37 -7.54 -9.08
C HIS A 465 -2.64 -7.02 -8.37
N SER A 466 -3.69 -7.83 -8.29
CA SER A 466 -4.94 -7.47 -7.64
C SER A 466 -4.82 -7.42 -6.11
N LEU A 467 -4.02 -8.31 -5.51
CA LEU A 467 -3.74 -8.29 -4.07
C LEU A 467 -2.85 -7.10 -3.70
N ASP A 468 -1.87 -6.73 -4.56
CA ASP A 468 -1.09 -5.51 -4.37
C ASP A 468 -2.01 -4.29 -4.29
N TRP A 469 -2.92 -4.15 -5.26
CA TRP A 469 -3.86 -3.03 -5.35
C TRP A 469 -4.84 -2.99 -4.16
N LEU A 470 -5.32 -4.15 -3.70
CA LEU A 470 -6.21 -4.25 -2.53
C LEU A 470 -5.54 -3.84 -1.21
N VAL A 471 -4.21 -3.89 -1.10
CA VAL A 471 -3.47 -3.32 0.05
C VAL A 471 -3.13 -1.84 -0.19
N VAL A 472 -2.68 -1.47 -1.39
CA VAL A 472 -2.16 -0.12 -1.69
C VAL A 472 -3.26 0.93 -1.83
N ALA A 473 -4.39 0.63 -2.48
CA ALA A 473 -5.45 1.63 -2.68
C ALA A 473 -6.07 2.11 -1.34
N PRO A 474 -6.39 1.24 -0.36
CA PRO A 474 -6.82 1.69 0.97
C PRO A 474 -5.75 2.51 1.71
N VAL A 475 -4.47 2.14 1.58
CA VAL A 475 -3.33 2.89 2.18
C VAL A 475 -3.28 4.32 1.64
N LEU A 476 -3.44 4.52 0.34
CA LEU A 476 -3.46 5.84 -0.29
C LEU A 476 -4.69 6.67 0.15
N VAL A 477 -5.88 6.07 0.14
CA VAL A 477 -7.12 6.74 0.59
C VAL A 477 -7.03 7.16 2.06
N LEU A 478 -6.51 6.28 2.93
CA LEU A 478 -6.29 6.58 4.35
C LEU A 478 -5.16 7.60 4.56
N GLY A 479 -4.15 7.62 3.69
CA GLY A 479 -3.08 8.63 3.73
C GLY A 479 -3.53 10.02 3.30
N VAL A 480 -4.40 10.11 2.30
CA VAL A 480 -5.08 11.36 1.91
C VAL A 480 -5.98 11.84 3.05
N TYR A 481 -6.79 10.95 3.64
CA TYR A 481 -7.58 11.27 4.84
C TYR A 481 -6.69 11.70 6.03
N GLY A 482 -5.51 11.11 6.15
CA GLY A 482 -4.48 11.44 7.14
C GLY A 482 -3.99 12.89 7.05
N LEU A 483 -3.86 13.45 5.85
CA LEU A 483 -3.44 14.86 5.65
C LEU A 483 -4.30 15.86 6.44
N TRP A 484 -5.60 15.58 6.59
CA TRP A 484 -6.55 16.46 7.28
C TRP A 484 -6.86 16.06 8.73
N LYS A 485 -6.16 15.05 9.28
CA LYS A 485 -6.50 14.42 10.57
C LYS A 485 -5.30 14.13 11.46
N LEU A 486 -4.10 14.05 10.90
CA LEU A 486 -2.86 13.81 11.61
C LEU A 486 -1.99 15.07 11.65
N ARG A 487 -1.00 15.12 12.55
CA ARG A 487 0.00 16.19 12.56
C ARG A 487 0.81 16.15 11.26
N PRO A 488 1.24 17.30 10.69
CA PRO A 488 2.08 17.31 9.49
C PRO A 488 3.36 16.48 9.60
N LEU A 489 3.89 16.27 10.81
CA LEU A 489 4.97 15.32 11.12
C LEU A 489 4.67 13.90 10.59
N TYR A 490 3.50 13.35 10.96
CA TYR A 490 3.12 11.98 10.61
C TYR A 490 2.75 11.88 9.12
N SER A 491 2.17 12.94 8.56
CA SER A 491 1.89 13.07 7.13
C SER A 491 3.17 13.11 6.29
N ALA A 492 4.21 13.83 6.73
CA ALA A 492 5.50 13.90 6.05
C ALA A 492 6.22 12.54 6.07
N TYR A 493 6.23 11.84 7.21
CA TYR A 493 6.74 10.47 7.29
C TYR A 493 5.99 9.54 6.34
N LEU A 494 4.65 9.58 6.35
CA LEU A 494 3.81 8.73 5.53
C LEU A 494 4.08 8.92 4.03
N TRP A 495 3.99 10.16 3.55
CA TRP A 495 4.09 10.43 2.12
C TRP A 495 5.50 10.30 1.57
N ALA A 496 6.55 10.61 2.34
CA ALA A 496 7.91 10.28 1.95
C ALA A 496 8.10 8.76 1.78
N SER A 497 7.58 7.97 2.73
CA SER A 497 7.67 6.50 2.73
C SER A 497 6.76 5.81 1.70
N VAL A 498 5.80 6.53 1.11
CA VAL A 498 4.92 6.06 0.04
C VAL A 498 5.46 6.45 -1.34
N LEU A 499 5.91 7.70 -1.51
CA LEU A 499 6.36 8.21 -2.80
C LEU A 499 7.72 7.64 -3.21
N ALA A 500 8.65 7.45 -2.27
CA ALA A 500 9.98 6.89 -2.57
C ALA A 500 9.92 5.48 -3.20
N PRO A 501 9.18 4.48 -2.68
CA PRO A 501 9.05 3.19 -3.35
C PRO A 501 8.16 3.23 -4.61
N LEU A 502 7.14 4.09 -4.68
CA LEU A 502 6.36 4.27 -5.92
C LEU A 502 7.21 4.88 -7.06
N ALA A 503 8.29 5.58 -6.73
CA ALA A 503 9.24 6.10 -7.69
C ALA A 503 10.31 5.09 -8.15
N TYR A 504 10.36 3.87 -7.59
CA TYR A 504 11.41 2.89 -7.88
C TYR A 504 10.84 1.49 -8.22
N VAL A 505 10.66 1.25 -9.51
CA VAL A 505 9.62 0.36 -10.05
C VAL A 505 10.22 -0.85 -10.76
N PHE A 506 9.59 -2.02 -10.56
CA PHE A 506 9.79 -3.22 -11.39
C PHE A 506 8.67 -3.27 -12.43
N ASP A 507 9.02 -3.24 -13.71
CA ASP A 507 8.04 -2.90 -14.74
C ASP A 507 6.95 -3.96 -14.95
N GLY A 508 7.32 -5.24 -14.82
CA GLY A 508 6.38 -6.36 -14.91
C GLY A 508 5.34 -6.41 -13.79
N ARG A 509 5.55 -5.69 -12.67
CA ARG A 509 4.60 -5.59 -11.55
C ARG A 509 4.81 -4.26 -10.80
N PRO A 510 4.19 -3.16 -11.26
CA PRO A 510 4.51 -1.81 -10.79
C PRO A 510 4.30 -1.55 -9.29
N LEU A 511 3.43 -2.32 -8.62
CA LEU A 511 3.19 -2.23 -7.18
C LEU A 511 4.01 -3.27 -6.36
N MET A 512 4.95 -3.98 -6.99
CA MET A 512 5.80 -4.95 -6.31
C MET A 512 6.50 -4.30 -5.11
N SER A 513 6.36 -4.98 -3.97
CA SER A 513 6.86 -4.64 -2.64
C SER A 513 6.14 -3.52 -1.91
N MET A 514 5.20 -2.80 -2.55
CA MET A 514 4.35 -1.82 -1.88
C MET A 514 3.50 -2.41 -0.74
N PRO A 515 2.91 -3.62 -0.82
CA PRO A 515 2.16 -4.21 0.31
C PRO A 515 3.02 -4.44 1.57
N ARG A 516 4.30 -4.75 1.38
CA ARG A 516 5.28 -4.94 2.46
C ARG A 516 5.76 -3.60 3.01
N PHE A 517 6.11 -2.65 2.15
CA PHE A 517 6.48 -1.29 2.56
C PHE A 517 5.32 -0.54 3.23
N ALA A 518 4.07 -0.90 2.91
CA ALA A 518 2.90 -0.33 3.57
C ALA A 518 2.73 -0.76 5.04
N ALA A 519 3.27 -1.91 5.45
CA ALA A 519 3.10 -2.41 6.83
C ALA A 519 3.68 -1.43 7.88
N VAL A 520 4.85 -0.84 7.60
CA VAL A 520 5.54 0.09 8.51
C VAL A 520 4.93 1.50 8.55
N LEU A 521 3.87 1.74 7.78
CA LEU A 521 3.18 3.03 7.71
C LEU A 521 2.14 3.19 8.83
N PHE A 522 2.59 3.21 10.10
CA PHE A 522 1.70 3.38 11.27
C PHE A 522 0.68 4.54 11.23
N PRO A 523 0.87 5.65 10.47
CA PRO A 523 -0.18 6.65 10.28
C PRO A 523 -1.46 6.10 9.62
N VAL A 524 -1.38 5.00 8.86
CA VAL A 524 -2.53 4.35 8.19
C VAL A 524 -3.49 3.68 9.19
N PRO A 525 -3.08 2.73 10.06
CA PRO A 525 -3.96 2.17 11.08
C PRO A 525 -4.44 3.22 12.10
N TRP A 526 -3.67 4.29 12.32
CA TRP A 526 -4.07 5.45 13.14
C TRP A 526 -5.22 6.24 12.47
N ALA A 527 -5.09 6.56 11.18
CA ALA A 527 -6.14 7.20 10.39
C ALA A 527 -7.41 6.33 10.34
N LEU A 528 -7.25 5.01 10.22
CA LEU A 528 -8.34 4.03 10.25
C LEU A 528 -9.04 3.95 11.62
N ALA A 529 -8.30 4.04 12.73
CA ALA A 529 -8.85 4.13 14.09
C ALA A 529 -9.67 5.42 14.32
N LEU A 530 -9.29 6.54 13.67
CA LEU A 530 -10.08 7.77 13.67
C LEU A 530 -11.36 7.64 12.83
N TRP A 531 -11.32 6.99 11.66
CA TRP A 531 -12.48 6.83 10.77
C TRP A 531 -13.51 5.80 11.28
N THR A 532 -13.05 4.64 11.78
CA THR A 532 -13.92 3.62 12.40
C THR A 532 -14.44 4.01 13.79
N GLY A 533 -13.89 5.07 14.40
CA GLY A 533 -14.22 5.50 15.76
C GLY A 533 -15.71 5.75 16.02
N ARG A 534 -16.52 6.05 14.98
CA ARG A 534 -17.95 6.37 15.10
C ARG A 534 -18.94 5.25 14.76
N SER A 535 -18.52 4.07 14.29
CA SER A 535 -19.46 3.03 13.86
C SER A 535 -18.97 1.63 14.19
N ARG A 536 -19.81 0.83 14.85
CA ARG A 536 -19.52 -0.56 15.21
C ARG A 536 -19.29 -1.43 13.95
N GLY A 537 -20.23 -1.42 13.01
CA GLY A 537 -20.11 -2.17 11.75
C GLY A 537 -18.86 -1.80 10.92
N ARG A 538 -18.40 -0.54 10.93
CA ARG A 538 -17.13 -0.17 10.27
C ARG A 538 -15.91 -0.80 10.96
N ARG A 539 -15.91 -0.91 12.30
CA ARG A 539 -14.83 -1.58 13.04
C ARG A 539 -14.81 -3.08 12.73
N GLU A 540 -15.99 -3.72 12.75
CA GLU A 540 -16.14 -5.16 12.49
C GLU A 540 -15.79 -5.52 11.05
N ALA A 541 -16.25 -4.74 10.05
CA ALA A 541 -15.89 -4.93 8.65
C ALA A 541 -14.39 -4.76 8.40
N VAL A 542 -13.74 -3.77 9.03
CA VAL A 542 -12.28 -3.59 8.95
C VAL A 542 -11.55 -4.78 9.56
N VAL A 543 -11.93 -5.22 10.77
CA VAL A 543 -11.34 -6.40 11.41
C VAL A 543 -11.49 -7.65 10.53
N ALA A 544 -12.69 -7.91 9.98
CA ALA A 544 -12.94 -9.07 9.14
C ALA A 544 -12.13 -9.04 7.83
N LEU A 545 -12.16 -7.93 7.09
CA LEU A 545 -11.46 -7.79 5.81
C LEU A 545 -9.93 -7.85 5.98
N SER A 546 -9.39 -7.12 6.97
CA SER A 546 -7.94 -7.11 7.20
C SER A 546 -7.44 -8.46 7.74
N SER A 547 -8.21 -9.13 8.61
CA SER A 547 -7.86 -10.49 9.06
C SER A 547 -7.94 -11.53 7.93
N GLY A 548 -8.96 -11.46 7.07
CA GLY A 548 -9.09 -12.37 5.92
C GLY A 548 -7.96 -12.20 4.91
N MET A 549 -7.56 -10.95 4.62
CA MET A 549 -6.39 -10.67 3.78
C MET A 549 -5.07 -11.08 4.45
N LEU A 550 -4.93 -10.89 5.77
CA LEU A 550 -3.78 -11.35 6.53
C LEU A 550 -3.62 -12.88 6.47
N VAL A 551 -4.71 -13.63 6.67
CA VAL A 551 -4.73 -15.09 6.54
C VAL A 551 -4.33 -15.51 5.12
N LEU A 552 -4.95 -14.91 4.09
CA LEU A 552 -4.66 -15.22 2.69
C LEU A 552 -3.18 -14.96 2.33
N LEU A 553 -2.68 -13.75 2.60
CA LEU A 553 -1.32 -13.37 2.22
C LEU A 553 -0.26 -14.13 3.01
N PHE A 554 -0.52 -14.49 4.28
CA PHE A 554 0.39 -15.35 5.04
C PHE A 554 0.40 -16.80 4.52
N VAL A 555 -0.75 -17.37 4.15
CA VAL A 555 -0.84 -18.71 3.53
C VAL A 555 -0.04 -18.78 2.23
N LEU A 556 -0.17 -17.76 1.37
CA LEU A 556 0.59 -17.63 0.13
C LEU A 556 2.09 -17.48 0.40
N PHE A 557 2.49 -16.58 1.31
CA PHE A 557 3.88 -16.36 1.73
C PHE A 557 4.54 -17.63 2.27
N ALA A 558 3.87 -18.36 3.16
CA ALA A 558 4.37 -19.61 3.74
C ALA A 558 4.62 -20.69 2.67
N ASN A 559 3.84 -20.65 1.57
CA ASN A 559 3.98 -21.52 0.40
C ASN A 559 4.95 -20.97 -0.69
N TRP A 560 5.83 -20.03 -0.36
CA TRP A 560 6.79 -19.41 -1.30
C TRP A 560 6.17 -18.63 -2.48
N LEU A 561 4.91 -18.21 -2.38
CA LEU A 561 4.27 -17.37 -3.41
C LEU A 561 4.49 -15.87 -3.15
N TYR A 562 4.82 -15.12 -4.20
CA TYR A 562 5.17 -13.69 -4.11
C TYR A 562 3.95 -12.81 -3.81
N VAL A 563 3.81 -12.42 -2.53
CA VAL A 563 2.79 -11.49 -2.01
C VAL A 563 3.28 -10.05 -1.83
N PHE A 564 4.50 -9.78 -2.31
CA PHE A 564 5.17 -8.48 -2.33
C PHE A 564 6.16 -8.46 -3.51
#